data_AF-A0A1Y3ST54-F1
#
_entry.id   AF-A0A1Y3ST54-F1
#
_cell.length_a   1.000
_cell.length_b   1.000
_cell.length_c   1.000
_cell.angle_alpha   90.00
_cell.angle_beta   90.00
_cell.angle_gamma   90.00
#
_symmetry.space_group_name_H-M   'P 1'
#
loop_
_entity.id
_entity.type
_entity.pdbx_description
1 polymer ?
#
loop_
_entity_poly.entity_id
_entity_poly.type
_entity_poly.pdbx_seq_one_letter_code
_entity_poly.pdbx_strand_id
1 'polypeptide(L)'
;MSMYLCDAPCPSNEELARRIQAGNPGAASLLLSQNEGYLTMLAASYCEQFSQDFLVDDLKQEGALALLDAAQRFEPSMGTRLLTYATPAIESAMKDCAAQSSFSLSLPLDRYYQLRQVAFLYATHEQDTEADLLTAIQEKLEVSVKVAKRLLEEYRTVFQIEPLGDRVFDISFGGDPARAYDRFMRRTLLLQRMEEVLKPRELNLVRCYLGIGQPNEQGMTFQELAIRLNYNGPSGAEKAYKSAIRKLRKQLNGGTYGQWLSIQKAIQAARREACEVKAYSSPQATWMDEQKLVHGFLCKTAVLSDVYCVLHEAWETNGP
;
A
#
# COMPACT_ATOMS: atom_id res chain seq x y z
N MET A 1 -17.57 14.23 -42.48
CA MET A 1 -18.49 13.62 -41.50
C MET A 1 -18.11 12.16 -41.36
N SER A 2 -17.22 11.83 -40.41
CA SER A 2 -16.90 10.45 -40.08
C SER A 2 -18.01 9.95 -39.16
N MET A 3 -18.79 9.00 -39.68
CA MET A 3 -19.91 8.35 -39.01
C MET A 3 -19.33 7.47 -37.89
N TYR A 4 -19.71 7.72 -36.64
CA TYR A 4 -19.28 6.92 -35.49
C TYR A 4 -19.61 5.44 -35.73
N LEU A 5 -18.57 4.61 -35.81
CA LEU A 5 -18.68 3.15 -35.67
C LEU A 5 -19.04 2.86 -34.20
N CYS A 6 -20.33 2.92 -33.87
CA CYS A 6 -20.85 2.65 -32.53
C CYS A 6 -20.93 1.15 -32.16
N ASP A 7 -20.49 0.24 -33.03
CA ASP A 7 -20.62 -1.21 -32.83
C ASP A 7 -19.30 -1.94 -32.54
N ALA A 8 -18.18 -1.23 -32.38
CA ALA A 8 -16.96 -1.86 -31.88
C ALA A 8 -17.09 -2.08 -30.35
N PRO A 9 -17.02 -3.33 -29.85
CA PRO A 9 -17.02 -3.55 -28.41
C PRO A 9 -15.85 -2.76 -27.79
N CYS A 10 -16.18 -1.86 -26.86
CA CYS A 10 -15.18 -1.10 -26.13
C CYS A 10 -14.25 -2.10 -25.43
N PRO A 11 -12.92 -2.01 -25.65
CA PRO A 11 -11.98 -2.92 -24.99
C PRO A 11 -12.08 -2.74 -23.48
N SER A 12 -11.91 -3.83 -22.73
CA SER A 12 -11.86 -3.75 -21.26
C SER A 12 -10.58 -3.07 -20.81
N ASN A 13 -10.57 -2.63 -19.54
CA ASN A 13 -9.38 -2.05 -18.91
C ASN A 13 -8.17 -3.01 -18.97
N GLU A 14 -8.38 -4.32 -18.80
CA GLU A 14 -7.33 -5.35 -18.88
C GLU A 14 -6.78 -5.52 -20.30
N GLU A 15 -7.64 -5.42 -21.31
CA GLU A 15 -7.24 -5.42 -22.72
C GLU A 15 -6.44 -4.16 -23.06
N LEU A 16 -6.87 -2.98 -22.55
CA LEU A 16 -6.15 -1.74 -22.72
C LEU A 16 -4.78 -1.74 -22.02
N ALA A 17 -4.68 -2.29 -20.82
CA ALA A 17 -3.40 -2.45 -20.13
C ALA A 17 -2.41 -3.30 -20.96
N ARG A 18 -2.87 -4.43 -21.52
CA ARG A 18 -2.03 -5.25 -22.42
C ARG A 18 -1.59 -4.47 -23.67
N ARG A 19 -2.47 -3.66 -24.26
CA ARG A 19 -2.12 -2.81 -25.41
C ARG A 19 -1.11 -1.72 -25.05
N ILE A 20 -1.21 -1.13 -23.85
CA ILE A 20 -0.25 -0.16 -23.33
C ILE A 20 1.13 -0.83 -23.18
N GLN A 21 1.19 -2.03 -22.59
CA GLN A 21 2.42 -2.81 -22.46
C GLN A 21 3.04 -3.17 -23.82
N ALA A 22 2.20 -3.42 -24.83
CA ALA A 22 2.63 -3.65 -26.20
C ALA A 22 3.04 -2.37 -26.97
N GLY A 23 2.99 -1.19 -26.35
CA GLY A 23 3.41 0.08 -26.95
C GLY A 23 2.37 0.71 -27.89
N ASN A 24 1.08 0.37 -27.76
CA ASN A 24 0.04 0.99 -28.57
C ASN A 24 -0.19 2.45 -28.15
N PRO A 25 0.01 3.44 -29.05
CA PRO A 25 -0.05 4.86 -28.69
C PRO A 25 -1.45 5.36 -28.33
N GLY A 26 -2.52 4.71 -28.82
CA GLY A 26 -3.91 5.12 -28.55
C GLY A 26 -4.54 4.49 -27.31
N ALA A 27 -3.91 3.44 -26.76
CA ALA A 27 -4.50 2.69 -25.64
C ALA A 27 -4.49 3.48 -24.33
N ALA A 28 -3.46 4.29 -24.08
CA ALA A 28 -3.36 5.13 -22.88
C ALA A 28 -4.49 6.17 -22.83
N SER A 29 -4.70 6.93 -23.91
CA SER A 29 -5.76 7.94 -23.98
C SER A 29 -7.15 7.31 -23.82
N LEU A 30 -7.39 6.14 -24.43
CA LEU A 30 -8.66 5.44 -24.31
C LEU A 30 -8.90 4.94 -22.88
N LEU A 31 -7.87 4.38 -22.21
CA LEU A 31 -7.95 3.96 -20.81
C LEU A 31 -8.31 5.14 -19.90
N LEU A 32 -7.66 6.29 -20.09
CA LEU A 32 -7.97 7.48 -19.30
C LEU A 32 -9.40 7.97 -19.56
N SER A 33 -9.84 8.05 -20.82
CA SER A 33 -11.20 8.50 -21.14
C SER A 33 -12.30 7.60 -20.57
N GLN A 34 -12.08 6.28 -20.55
CA GLN A 34 -13.05 5.33 -20.00
C GLN A 34 -13.18 5.44 -18.48
N ASN A 35 -12.12 5.86 -17.79
CA ASN A 35 -12.04 5.90 -16.33
C ASN A 35 -12.09 7.33 -15.76
N GLU A 36 -12.32 8.36 -16.59
CA GLU A 36 -12.31 9.77 -16.18
C GLU A 36 -13.33 10.06 -15.07
N GLY A 37 -14.56 9.53 -15.19
CA GLY A 37 -15.60 9.71 -14.19
C GLY A 37 -15.23 9.09 -12.83
N TYR A 38 -14.56 7.93 -12.85
CA TYR A 38 -14.07 7.27 -11.64
C TYR A 38 -12.95 8.08 -10.96
N LEU A 39 -11.98 8.57 -11.75
CA LEU A 39 -10.89 9.42 -11.23
C LEU A 39 -11.44 10.75 -10.68
N THR A 40 -12.43 11.34 -11.34
CA THR A 40 -13.08 12.57 -10.88
C THR A 40 -13.81 12.37 -9.56
N MET A 41 -14.53 11.25 -9.41
CA MET A 41 -15.19 10.88 -8.16
C MET A 41 -14.18 10.71 -7.01
N LEU A 42 -13.06 10.00 -7.24
CA LEU A 42 -12.02 9.85 -6.23
C LEU A 42 -11.38 11.20 -5.86
N ALA A 43 -11.01 12.01 -6.85
CA ALA A 43 -10.41 13.32 -6.63
C ALA A 43 -11.32 14.24 -5.80
N ALA A 44 -12.60 14.30 -6.13
CA ALA A 44 -13.58 15.07 -5.37
C ALA A 44 -13.70 14.60 -3.92
N SER A 45 -13.74 13.28 -3.68
CA SER A 45 -13.79 12.70 -2.33
C SER A 45 -12.58 13.09 -1.49
N TYR A 46 -11.38 13.11 -2.06
CA TYR A 46 -10.17 13.51 -1.33
C TYR A 46 -10.10 15.02 -1.11
N CYS A 47 -10.48 15.84 -2.10
CA CYS A 47 -10.60 17.29 -1.91
C CYS A 47 -11.53 17.64 -0.75
N GLU A 48 -12.69 16.98 -0.63
CA GLU A 48 -13.62 17.19 0.49
C GLU A 48 -12.96 16.80 1.83
N GLN A 49 -12.28 15.64 1.89
CA GLN A 49 -11.57 15.18 3.08
C GLN A 49 -10.48 16.16 3.55
N PHE A 50 -9.81 16.84 2.62
CA PHE A 50 -8.74 17.80 2.92
C PHE A 50 -9.18 19.27 2.91
N SER A 51 -10.46 19.56 2.65
CA SER A 51 -11.00 20.92 2.47
C SER A 51 -10.24 21.73 1.40
N GLN A 52 -9.94 21.09 0.27
CA GLN A 52 -9.09 21.60 -0.81
C GLN A 52 -9.78 21.51 -2.18
N ASP A 53 -10.94 22.14 -2.32
CA ASP A 53 -11.77 22.07 -3.53
C ASP A 53 -11.06 22.57 -4.81
N PHE A 54 -10.00 23.36 -4.67
CA PHE A 54 -9.21 23.87 -5.80
C PHE A 54 -8.25 22.84 -6.41
N LEU A 55 -8.01 21.69 -5.77
CA LEU A 55 -7.03 20.68 -6.22
C LEU A 55 -7.64 19.57 -7.08
N VAL A 56 -8.96 19.57 -7.36
CA VAL A 56 -9.63 18.43 -8.01
C VAL A 56 -8.96 18.05 -9.33
N ASP A 57 -8.59 19.03 -10.16
CA ASP A 57 -7.94 18.77 -11.45
C ASP A 57 -6.49 18.30 -11.30
N ASP A 58 -5.78 18.74 -10.26
CA ASP A 58 -4.42 18.28 -9.96
C ASP A 58 -4.44 16.83 -9.44
N LEU A 59 -5.34 16.52 -8.50
CA LEU A 59 -5.53 15.16 -8.00
C LEU A 59 -5.94 14.20 -9.12
N LYS A 60 -6.84 14.63 -10.01
CA LYS A 60 -7.27 13.83 -11.17
C LYS A 60 -6.09 13.52 -12.09
N GLN A 61 -5.19 14.48 -12.33
CA GLN A 61 -3.98 14.27 -13.12
C GLN A 61 -3.02 13.28 -12.47
N GLU A 62 -2.77 13.41 -11.17
CA GLU A 62 -1.93 12.46 -10.42
C GLU A 62 -2.51 11.05 -10.41
N GLY A 63 -3.84 10.94 -10.24
CA GLY A 63 -4.54 9.67 -10.36
C GLY A 63 -4.46 9.05 -11.75
N ALA A 64 -4.52 9.87 -12.81
CA ALA A 64 -4.36 9.41 -14.19
C ALA A 64 -2.94 8.86 -14.44
N LEU A 65 -1.90 9.55 -13.95
CA LEU A 65 -0.52 9.08 -14.04
C LEU A 65 -0.32 7.76 -13.29
N ALA A 66 -0.87 7.63 -12.09
CA ALA A 66 -0.82 6.40 -11.30
C ALA A 66 -1.56 5.23 -11.98
N LEU A 67 -2.70 5.49 -12.62
CA LEU A 67 -3.42 4.48 -13.40
C LEU A 67 -2.59 3.99 -14.59
N LEU A 68 -1.88 4.88 -15.28
CA LEU A 68 -1.01 4.51 -16.40
C LEU A 68 0.21 3.69 -15.95
N ASP A 69 0.88 4.07 -14.85
CA ASP A 69 1.99 3.28 -14.29
C ASP A 69 1.50 1.90 -13.81
N ALA A 70 0.34 1.84 -13.17
CA ALA A 70 -0.29 0.57 -12.80
C ALA A 70 -0.61 -0.30 -14.04
N ALA A 71 -1.16 0.29 -15.10
CA ALA A 71 -1.46 -0.43 -16.34
C ALA A 71 -0.20 -0.99 -17.02
N GLN A 72 0.92 -0.27 -16.96
CA GLN A 72 2.21 -0.76 -17.49
C GLN A 72 2.72 -1.99 -16.74
N ARG A 73 2.46 -2.09 -15.43
CA ARG A 73 2.96 -3.16 -14.55
C ARG A 73 1.93 -4.26 -14.24
N PHE A 74 0.74 -4.16 -14.83
CA PHE A 74 -0.38 -5.03 -14.51
C PHE A 74 -0.21 -6.43 -15.12
N GLU A 75 -0.42 -7.47 -14.32
CA GLU A 75 -0.38 -8.87 -14.78
C GLU A 75 -1.79 -9.50 -14.69
N PRO A 76 -2.50 -9.68 -15.82
CA PRO A 76 -3.84 -10.27 -15.84
C PRO A 76 -3.90 -11.72 -15.31
N SER A 77 -2.79 -12.47 -15.38
CA SER A 77 -2.67 -13.84 -14.87
C SER A 77 -2.90 -13.95 -13.36
N MET A 78 -2.80 -12.85 -12.63
CA MET A 78 -3.06 -12.79 -11.19
C MET A 78 -4.55 -12.78 -10.83
N GLY A 79 -5.46 -12.79 -11.83
CA GLY A 79 -6.91 -12.91 -11.62
C GLY A 79 -7.58 -11.69 -10.99
N THR A 80 -6.86 -10.58 -10.83
CA THR A 80 -7.37 -9.32 -10.26
C THR A 80 -7.71 -8.35 -11.39
N ARG A 81 -8.82 -7.60 -11.27
CA ARG A 81 -9.19 -6.55 -12.23
C ARG A 81 -8.22 -5.38 -12.17
N LEU A 82 -7.98 -4.69 -13.30
CA LEU A 82 -7.00 -3.59 -13.35
C LEU A 82 -7.30 -2.51 -12.32
N LEU A 83 -8.55 -2.04 -12.24
CA LEU A 83 -8.91 -0.98 -11.30
C LEU A 83 -8.72 -1.45 -9.84
N THR A 84 -9.08 -2.69 -9.52
CA THR A 84 -8.88 -3.23 -8.17
C THR A 84 -7.40 -3.24 -7.78
N TYR A 85 -6.50 -3.53 -8.72
CA TYR A 85 -5.06 -3.45 -8.52
C TYR A 85 -4.53 -2.00 -8.45
N ALA A 86 -5.03 -1.12 -9.31
CA ALA A 86 -4.54 0.24 -9.47
C ALA A 86 -5.06 1.23 -8.42
N THR A 87 -6.27 1.05 -7.91
CA THR A 87 -6.93 1.99 -6.98
C THR A 87 -6.04 2.36 -5.80
N PRO A 88 -5.38 1.43 -5.07
CA PRO A 88 -4.51 1.83 -3.96
C PRO A 88 -3.35 2.75 -4.37
N ALA A 89 -2.81 2.59 -5.58
CA ALA A 89 -1.76 3.47 -6.11
C ALA A 89 -2.34 4.84 -6.51
N ILE A 90 -3.52 4.86 -7.13
CA ILE A 90 -4.25 6.08 -7.49
C ILE A 90 -4.58 6.91 -6.24
N GLU A 91 -5.21 6.29 -5.24
CA GLU A 91 -5.58 6.93 -3.97
C GLU A 91 -4.34 7.48 -3.26
N SER A 92 -3.25 6.72 -3.28
CA SER A 92 -1.99 7.17 -2.69
C SER A 92 -1.43 8.39 -3.42
N ALA A 93 -1.35 8.36 -4.76
CA ALA A 93 -0.83 9.48 -5.54
C ALA A 93 -1.63 10.77 -5.31
N MET A 94 -2.96 10.65 -5.25
CA MET A 94 -3.84 11.78 -4.93
C MET A 94 -3.57 12.32 -3.51
N LYS A 95 -3.46 11.45 -2.50
CA LYS A 95 -3.15 11.87 -1.12
C LYS A 95 -1.76 12.52 -1.01
N ASP A 96 -0.77 12.00 -1.72
CA ASP A 96 0.58 12.55 -1.76
C ASP A 96 0.56 13.97 -2.34
N CYS A 97 -0.18 14.18 -3.44
CA CYS A 97 -0.38 15.48 -4.07
C CYS A 97 -1.09 16.47 -3.12
N ALA A 98 -2.19 16.07 -2.49
CA ALA A 98 -2.90 16.91 -1.53
C ALA A 98 -2.00 17.33 -0.36
N ALA A 99 -1.24 16.38 0.18
CA ALA A 99 -0.32 16.65 1.29
C ALA A 99 0.86 17.54 0.88
N GLN A 100 1.37 17.41 -0.34
CA GLN A 100 2.39 18.30 -0.87
C GLN A 100 1.85 19.72 -1.05
N SER A 101 0.65 19.87 -1.62
CA SER A 101 -0.01 21.15 -1.83
C SER A 101 -0.41 21.85 -0.53
N SER A 102 -0.63 21.08 0.54
CA SER A 102 -0.86 21.60 1.90
C SER A 102 0.42 22.16 2.53
N PHE A 103 1.59 21.74 2.05
CA PHE A 103 2.85 22.03 2.71
C PHE A 103 3.25 23.50 2.48
N SER A 104 3.44 24.25 3.58
CA SER A 104 3.70 25.69 3.52
C SER A 104 5.06 26.07 2.90
N LEU A 105 5.99 25.11 2.80
CA LEU A 105 7.30 25.30 2.18
C LEU A 105 7.35 24.58 0.83
N SER A 106 7.87 25.25 -0.19
CA SER A 106 8.11 24.58 -1.47
C SER A 106 9.32 23.64 -1.34
N LEU A 107 9.10 22.34 -1.52
CA LEU A 107 10.15 21.33 -1.57
C LEU A 107 10.15 20.66 -2.96
N PRO A 108 11.33 20.39 -3.55
CA PRO A 108 11.41 19.51 -4.71
C PRO A 108 10.76 18.16 -4.41
N LEU A 109 10.06 17.59 -5.39
CA LEU A 109 9.25 16.38 -5.21
C LEU A 109 10.07 15.21 -4.64
N ASP A 110 11.26 14.96 -5.19
CA ASP A 110 12.18 13.92 -4.69
C ASP A 110 12.58 14.15 -3.23
N ARG A 111 12.79 15.42 -2.84
CA ARG A 111 13.16 15.77 -1.47
C ARG A 111 11.99 15.56 -0.51
N TYR A 112 10.78 15.94 -0.93
CA TYR A 112 9.56 15.69 -0.17
C TYR A 112 9.40 14.17 0.09
N TYR A 113 9.53 13.34 -0.96
CA TYR A 113 9.46 11.88 -0.81
C TYR A 113 10.53 11.31 0.10
N GLN A 114 11.78 11.77 0.01
CA GLN A 114 12.85 11.35 0.93
C GLN A 114 12.49 11.66 2.39
N LEU A 115 12.01 12.88 2.68
CA LEU A 115 11.65 13.25 4.04
C LEU A 115 10.40 12.50 4.55
N ARG A 116 9.45 12.17 3.66
CA ARG A 116 8.32 11.29 3.99
C ARG A 116 8.77 9.86 4.30
N GLN A 117 9.75 9.33 3.56
CA GLN A 117 10.36 8.02 3.88
C GLN A 117 11.04 8.04 5.25
N VAL A 118 11.75 9.12 5.57
CA VAL A 118 12.34 9.31 6.91
C VAL A 118 11.25 9.39 7.98
N ALA A 119 10.16 10.10 7.74
CA ALA A 119 9.02 10.17 8.65
C ALA A 119 8.44 8.78 8.97
N PHE A 120 8.29 7.94 7.93
CA PHE A 120 7.82 6.57 8.09
C PHE A 120 8.78 5.70 8.91
N LEU A 121 10.08 5.77 8.61
CA LEU A 121 11.08 5.04 9.37
C LEU A 121 11.10 5.52 10.83
N TYR A 122 11.03 6.84 11.05
CA TYR A 122 10.96 7.42 12.38
C TYR A 122 9.77 6.89 13.18
N ALA A 123 8.57 6.83 12.58
CA ALA A 123 7.38 6.29 13.23
C ALA A 123 7.45 4.76 13.46
N THR A 124 8.10 4.02 12.57
CA THR A 124 8.22 2.55 12.69
C THR A 124 9.27 2.14 13.73
N HIS A 125 10.29 2.98 13.93
CA HIS A 125 11.44 2.76 14.82
C HIS A 125 11.37 3.65 16.08
N GLU A 126 10.17 4.04 16.53
CA GLU A 126 9.98 4.97 17.65
C GLU A 126 10.60 4.47 18.98
N GLN A 127 10.79 3.16 19.14
CA GLN A 127 11.40 2.53 20.31
C GLN A 127 12.89 2.20 20.14
N ASP A 128 13.45 2.37 18.94
CA ASP A 128 14.82 1.99 18.62
C ASP A 128 15.80 3.16 18.87
N THR A 129 17.10 2.87 18.90
CA THR A 129 18.09 3.94 19.08
C THR A 129 18.23 4.77 17.81
N GLU A 130 18.70 6.02 17.95
CA GLU A 130 18.96 6.87 16.78
C GLU A 130 19.99 6.22 15.81
N ALA A 131 20.90 5.38 16.31
CA ALA A 131 21.83 4.63 15.47
C ALA A 131 21.12 3.59 14.60
N ASP A 132 20.13 2.88 15.14
CA ASP A 132 19.34 1.89 14.42
C ASP A 132 18.47 2.57 13.35
N LEU A 133 17.85 3.69 13.69
CA LEU A 133 17.08 4.50 12.75
C LEU A 133 17.95 5.02 11.60
N LEU A 134 19.14 5.54 11.89
CA LEU A 134 20.07 6.00 10.84
C LEU A 134 20.47 4.86 9.91
N THR A 135 20.72 3.68 10.46
CA THR A 135 21.02 2.47 9.67
C THR A 135 19.84 2.12 8.75
N ALA A 136 18.61 2.12 9.27
CA ALA A 136 17.41 1.89 8.48
C ALA A 136 17.22 2.93 7.35
N ILE A 137 17.50 4.22 7.63
CA ILE A 137 17.45 5.29 6.62
C ILE A 137 18.49 5.06 5.52
N GLN A 138 19.72 4.70 5.90
CA GLN A 138 20.80 4.43 4.94
C GLN A 138 20.48 3.26 4.01
N GLU A 139 20.01 2.15 4.58
CA GLU A 139 19.64 0.97 3.82
C GLU A 139 18.45 1.25 2.89
N LYS A 140 17.45 1.98 3.38
CA LYS A 140 16.23 2.24 2.64
C LYS A 140 16.41 3.22 1.48
N LEU A 141 17.18 4.28 1.71
CA LEU A 141 17.40 5.36 0.74
C LEU A 141 18.72 5.19 -0.04
N GLU A 142 19.51 4.17 0.28
CA GLU A 142 20.83 3.92 -0.33
C GLU A 142 21.77 5.14 -0.21
N VAL A 143 21.77 5.79 0.97
CA VAL A 143 22.54 7.01 1.24
C VAL A 143 23.64 6.80 2.27
N SER A 144 24.63 7.70 2.25
CA SER A 144 25.67 7.72 3.29
C SER A 144 25.11 8.11 4.67
N VAL A 145 25.78 7.68 5.76
CA VAL A 145 25.46 8.07 7.15
C VAL A 145 25.28 9.57 7.31
N LYS A 146 26.14 10.38 6.66
CA LYS A 146 26.09 11.84 6.74
C LYS A 146 24.81 12.39 6.13
N VAL A 147 24.38 11.83 4.99
CA VAL A 147 23.15 12.23 4.32
C VAL A 147 21.92 11.76 5.11
N ALA A 148 21.95 10.54 5.67
CA ALA A 148 20.89 10.04 6.54
C ALA A 148 20.69 10.92 7.78
N LYS A 149 21.79 11.34 8.44
CA LYS A 149 21.73 12.28 9.57
C LYS A 149 21.11 13.62 9.17
N ARG A 150 21.56 14.20 8.06
CA ARG A 150 21.01 15.45 7.55
C ARG A 150 19.53 15.33 7.21
N LEU A 151 19.12 14.23 6.59
CA LEU A 151 17.72 13.93 6.27
C LEU A 151 16.86 13.83 7.54
N LEU A 152 17.38 13.20 8.60
CA LEU A 152 16.70 13.10 9.89
C LEU A 152 16.55 14.47 10.57
N GLU A 153 17.60 15.30 10.54
CA GLU A 153 17.57 16.68 11.03
C GLU A 153 16.58 17.56 10.24
N GLU A 154 16.60 17.47 8.91
CA GLU A 154 15.67 18.16 8.04
C GLU A 154 14.23 17.70 8.31
N TYR A 155 13.99 16.40 8.41
CA TYR A 155 12.68 15.86 8.78
C TYR A 155 12.19 16.44 10.11
N ARG A 156 13.03 16.40 11.15
CA ARG A 156 12.73 16.98 12.47
C ARG A 156 12.40 18.46 12.35
N THR A 157 13.09 19.22 11.51
CA THR A 157 12.85 20.67 11.33
C THR A 157 11.55 20.95 10.58
N VAL A 158 11.34 20.23 9.49
CA VAL A 158 10.27 20.44 8.50
C VAL A 158 8.92 19.98 9.04
N PHE A 159 8.89 18.87 9.78
CA PHE A 159 7.65 18.23 10.26
C PHE A 159 7.40 18.39 11.77
N GLN A 160 8.19 19.20 12.48
CA GLN A 160 7.89 19.60 13.87
C GLN A 160 6.70 20.57 13.97
N ILE A 161 6.44 21.35 12.90
CA ILE A 161 5.38 22.37 12.87
C ILE A 161 4.02 21.75 12.56
N GLU A 162 4.00 20.62 11.84
CA GLU A 162 2.80 19.88 11.46
C GLU A 162 3.01 18.39 11.79
N PRO A 163 2.54 17.91 12.97
CA PRO A 163 2.70 16.52 13.34
C PRO A 163 1.93 15.66 12.34
N LEU A 164 2.67 14.91 11.52
CA LEU A 164 2.09 14.02 10.52
C LEU A 164 1.20 12.92 11.14
N GLY A 165 1.32 12.64 12.44
CA GLY A 165 0.48 11.69 13.18
C GLY A 165 0.35 10.34 12.48
N ASP A 166 -0.85 9.77 12.47
CA ASP A 166 -1.14 8.52 11.75
C ASP A 166 -1.08 8.67 10.21
N ARG A 167 -1.12 9.90 9.68
CA ARG A 167 -1.02 10.18 8.23
C ARG A 167 0.38 9.90 7.68
N VAL A 168 1.38 9.61 8.52
CA VAL A 168 2.67 9.07 8.07
C VAL A 168 2.48 7.78 7.26
N PHE A 169 1.44 6.99 7.57
CA PHE A 169 1.18 5.71 6.92
C PHE A 169 0.29 5.80 5.67
N ASP A 170 -0.38 6.94 5.46
CA ASP A 170 -1.37 7.13 4.38
C ASP A 170 -0.79 7.72 3.09
N ILE A 171 0.51 8.04 3.09
CA ILE A 171 1.22 8.64 1.95
C ILE A 171 2.13 7.58 1.35
N SER A 172 2.01 7.38 0.05
CA SER A 172 2.93 6.52 -0.67
C SER A 172 4.24 7.26 -0.92
N PHE A 173 5.31 6.51 -1.10
CA PHE A 173 6.64 7.08 -1.29
C PHE A 173 6.93 7.34 -2.78
N GLY A 174 5.87 7.56 -3.57
CA GLY A 174 5.83 7.07 -4.94
C GLY A 174 6.12 5.56 -5.02
N GLY A 175 5.99 4.99 -6.21
CA GLY A 175 6.53 3.66 -6.51
C GLY A 175 5.52 2.56 -6.77
N ASP A 176 6.02 1.33 -6.67
CA ASP A 176 5.43 0.12 -7.24
C ASP A 176 3.94 -0.11 -6.85
N PRO A 177 3.00 -0.05 -7.81
CA PRO A 177 1.58 -0.30 -7.59
C PRO A 177 1.31 -1.65 -6.92
N ALA A 178 2.15 -2.67 -7.13
CA ALA A 178 2.03 -3.95 -6.42
C ALA A 178 2.24 -3.80 -4.91
N ARG A 179 3.19 -2.95 -4.47
CA ARG A 179 3.38 -2.66 -3.05
C ARG A 179 2.23 -1.86 -2.47
N ALA A 180 1.66 -0.93 -3.24
CA ALA A 180 0.47 -0.19 -2.82
C ALA A 180 -0.71 -1.16 -2.60
N TYR A 181 -0.91 -2.10 -3.53
CA TYR A 181 -1.92 -3.14 -3.43
C TYR A 181 -1.68 -4.09 -2.23
N ASP A 182 -0.44 -4.53 -2.00
CA ASP A 182 -0.09 -5.37 -0.83
C ASP A 182 -0.40 -4.65 0.50
N ARG A 183 -0.09 -3.36 0.60
CA ARG A 183 -0.42 -2.55 1.80
C ARG A 183 -1.92 -2.44 1.99
N PHE A 184 -2.66 -2.17 0.91
CA PHE A 184 -4.12 -2.13 0.94
C PHE A 184 -4.70 -3.46 1.43
N MET A 185 -4.28 -4.58 0.83
CA MET A 185 -4.73 -5.91 1.23
C MET A 185 -4.41 -6.23 2.69
N ARG A 186 -3.20 -5.87 3.16
CA ARG A 186 -2.82 -6.00 4.57
C ARG A 186 -3.77 -5.24 5.48
N ARG A 187 -4.10 -3.99 5.15
CA ARG A 187 -5.00 -3.14 5.94
C ARG A 187 -6.41 -3.72 5.95
N THR A 188 -6.95 -4.09 4.79
CA THR A 188 -8.29 -4.66 4.64
C THR A 188 -8.45 -5.94 5.46
N LEU A 189 -7.50 -6.88 5.33
CA LEU A 189 -7.53 -8.15 6.09
C LEU A 189 -7.32 -7.93 7.60
N LEU A 190 -6.52 -6.93 7.99
CA LEU A 190 -6.34 -6.58 9.39
C LEU A 190 -7.63 -6.02 10.01
N LEU A 191 -8.34 -5.14 9.29
CA LEU A 191 -9.62 -4.59 9.72
C LEU A 191 -10.69 -5.69 9.81
N GLN A 192 -10.77 -6.57 8.82
CA GLN A 192 -11.63 -7.75 8.88
C GLN A 192 -11.30 -8.61 10.11
N ARG A 193 -10.00 -8.82 10.40
CA ARG A 193 -9.59 -9.58 11.58
C ARG A 193 -9.99 -8.90 12.89
N MET A 194 -9.95 -7.57 12.95
CA MET A 194 -10.45 -6.81 14.09
C MET A 194 -11.94 -7.06 14.32
N GLU A 195 -12.73 -7.10 13.25
CA GLU A 195 -14.18 -7.37 13.31
C GLU A 195 -14.49 -8.80 13.75
N GLU A 196 -13.70 -9.78 13.31
CA GLU A 196 -13.83 -11.18 13.74
C GLU A 196 -13.47 -11.40 15.22
N VAL A 197 -12.45 -10.70 15.72
CA VAL A 197 -11.88 -10.96 17.06
C VAL A 197 -12.54 -10.10 18.14
N LEU A 198 -12.87 -8.84 17.85
CA LEU A 198 -13.36 -7.88 18.84
C LEU A 198 -14.89 -7.88 18.90
N LYS A 199 -15.44 -7.76 20.10
CA LYS A 199 -16.90 -7.56 20.26
C LYS A 199 -17.29 -6.20 19.68
N PRO A 200 -18.54 -5.98 19.23
CA PRO A 200 -18.96 -4.70 18.63
C PRO A 200 -18.60 -3.45 19.45
N ARG A 201 -18.73 -3.53 20.79
CA ARG A 201 -18.36 -2.43 21.69
C ARG A 201 -16.84 -2.21 21.80
N GLU A 202 -16.06 -3.30 21.78
CA GLU A 202 -14.59 -3.25 21.77
C GLU A 202 -14.07 -2.71 20.44
N LEU A 203 -14.67 -3.18 19.32
CA LEU A 203 -14.37 -2.73 17.98
C LEU A 203 -14.65 -1.22 17.83
N ASN A 204 -15.84 -0.76 18.25
CA ASN A 204 -16.18 0.65 18.20
C ASN A 204 -15.24 1.50 19.06
N LEU A 205 -14.85 1.02 20.25
CA LEU A 205 -13.85 1.70 21.08
C LEU A 205 -12.52 1.83 20.34
N VAL A 206 -12.01 0.75 19.76
CA VAL A 206 -10.73 0.76 19.05
C VAL A 206 -10.78 1.63 17.79
N ARG A 207 -11.85 1.54 16.99
CA ARG A 207 -12.05 2.36 15.79
C ARG A 207 -12.12 3.85 16.11
N CYS A 208 -12.92 4.24 17.11
CA CYS A 208 -13.03 5.65 17.50
C CYS A 208 -11.74 6.19 18.13
N TYR A 209 -11.01 5.37 18.90
CA TYR A 209 -9.72 5.79 19.45
C TYR A 209 -8.66 6.00 18.36
N LEU A 210 -8.60 5.10 17.37
CA LEU A 210 -7.65 5.14 16.26
C LEU A 210 -8.12 5.99 15.07
N GLY A 211 -9.27 6.67 15.16
CA GLY A 211 -9.82 7.45 14.04
C GLY A 211 -10.30 6.64 12.83
N ILE A 212 -10.33 5.30 12.91
CA ILE A 212 -10.67 4.41 11.78
C ILE A 212 -12.14 4.55 11.40
N GLY A 213 -12.39 5.14 10.23
CA GLY A 213 -13.73 5.43 9.72
C GLY A 213 -14.44 6.55 10.48
N GLN A 214 -13.69 7.42 11.16
CA GLN A 214 -14.20 8.67 11.73
C GLN A 214 -14.05 9.82 10.70
N PRO A 215 -14.87 10.88 10.79
CA PRO A 215 -14.65 12.09 10.01
C PRO A 215 -13.23 12.63 10.19
N ASN A 216 -12.57 13.00 9.08
CA ASN A 216 -11.17 13.46 9.04
C ASN A 216 -10.15 12.48 9.63
N GLU A 217 -10.55 11.22 9.84
CA GLU A 217 -9.75 10.15 10.46
C GLU A 217 -9.21 10.53 11.85
N GLN A 218 -9.92 11.39 12.58
CA GLN A 218 -9.48 11.88 13.88
C GLN A 218 -9.92 10.95 15.01
N GLY A 219 -8.95 10.54 15.84
CA GLY A 219 -9.17 9.74 17.04
C GLY A 219 -9.81 10.54 18.19
N MET A 220 -10.50 9.83 19.09
CA MET A 220 -11.09 10.39 20.31
C MET A 220 -10.26 10.04 21.54
N THR A 221 -10.25 10.93 22.53
CA THR A 221 -9.61 10.71 23.83
C THR A 221 -10.37 9.68 24.68
N PHE A 222 -9.70 9.05 25.65
CA PHE A 222 -10.39 8.13 26.58
C PHE A 222 -11.48 8.80 27.41
N GLN A 223 -11.40 10.12 27.64
CA GLN A 223 -12.45 10.90 28.30
C GLN A 223 -13.72 10.96 27.43
N GLU A 224 -13.57 11.34 26.17
CA GLU A 224 -14.68 11.41 25.21
C GLU A 224 -15.28 10.03 24.97
N LEU A 225 -14.42 9.02 24.83
CA LEU A 225 -14.85 7.62 24.63
C LEU A 225 -15.58 7.07 25.86
N ALA A 226 -15.17 7.46 27.07
CA ALA A 226 -15.86 7.03 28.28
C ALA A 226 -17.29 7.56 28.33
N ILE A 227 -17.49 8.82 27.94
CA ILE A 227 -18.83 9.44 27.85
C ILE A 227 -19.63 8.80 26.70
N ARG A 228 -19.06 8.80 25.49
CA ARG A 228 -19.75 8.36 24.26
C ARG A 228 -20.13 6.88 24.27
N LEU A 229 -19.28 6.03 24.83
CA LEU A 229 -19.48 4.57 24.88
C LEU A 229 -19.89 4.08 26.28
N ASN A 230 -20.21 4.99 27.19
CA ASN A 230 -20.69 4.73 28.56
C ASN A 230 -19.78 3.78 29.36
N TYR A 231 -18.48 4.07 29.40
CA TYR A 231 -17.53 3.43 30.31
C TYR A 231 -17.48 4.15 31.66
N ASN A 232 -17.04 3.44 32.70
CA ASN A 232 -16.87 3.98 34.05
C ASN A 232 -15.63 4.89 34.15
N GLY A 233 -15.66 6.01 33.41
CA GLY A 233 -14.59 6.98 33.32
C GLY A 233 -13.44 6.61 32.36
N PRO A 234 -12.47 7.52 32.20
CA PRO A 234 -11.37 7.38 31.23
C PRO A 234 -10.53 6.14 31.47
N SER A 235 -10.20 5.85 32.73
CA SER A 235 -9.41 4.67 33.11
C SER A 235 -10.12 3.36 32.75
N GLY A 236 -11.46 3.35 32.80
CA GLY A 236 -12.28 2.22 32.37
C GLY A 236 -12.18 1.99 30.86
N ALA A 237 -12.31 3.07 30.07
CA ALA A 237 -12.16 3.03 28.62
C ALA A 237 -10.74 2.61 28.20
N GLU A 238 -9.70 3.16 28.84
CA GLU A 238 -8.30 2.80 28.58
C GLU A 238 -8.03 1.32 28.90
N LYS A 239 -8.53 0.82 30.03
CA LYS A 239 -8.39 -0.60 30.41
C LYS A 239 -9.08 -1.51 29.40
N ALA A 240 -10.28 -1.15 28.95
CA ALA A 240 -11.02 -1.88 27.92
C ALA A 240 -10.25 -1.88 26.59
N TYR A 241 -9.70 -0.73 26.18
CA TYR A 241 -8.88 -0.60 24.97
C TYR A 241 -7.64 -1.50 25.05
N LYS A 242 -6.85 -1.41 26.13
CA LYS A 242 -5.67 -2.27 26.32
C LYS A 242 -6.03 -3.76 26.30
N SER A 243 -7.17 -4.13 26.88
CA SER A 243 -7.68 -5.51 26.84
C SER A 243 -8.01 -5.95 25.41
N ALA A 244 -8.71 -5.12 24.64
CA ALA A 244 -9.05 -5.39 23.24
C ALA A 244 -7.79 -5.57 22.38
N ILE A 245 -6.79 -4.68 22.52
CA ILE A 245 -5.53 -4.79 21.79
C ILE A 245 -4.76 -6.07 22.15
N ARG A 246 -4.71 -6.46 23.44
CA ARG A 246 -4.08 -7.73 23.85
C ARG A 246 -4.80 -8.94 23.26
N LYS A 247 -6.13 -8.91 23.21
CA LYS A 247 -6.96 -9.97 22.60
C LYS A 247 -6.66 -10.09 21.10
N LEU A 248 -6.63 -8.95 20.40
CA LEU A 248 -6.27 -8.90 18.98
C LEU A 248 -4.87 -9.46 18.73
N ARG A 249 -3.85 -9.02 19.49
CA ARG A 249 -2.47 -9.52 19.35
C ARG A 249 -2.36 -11.03 19.51
N LYS A 250 -3.07 -11.62 20.49
CA LYS A 250 -3.07 -13.08 20.70
C LYS A 250 -3.67 -13.86 19.53
N GLN A 251 -4.66 -13.29 18.84
CA GLN A 251 -5.38 -13.95 17.76
C GLN A 251 -5.05 -13.38 16.38
N LEU A 252 -4.02 -12.55 16.28
CA LEU A 252 -3.70 -11.77 15.08
C LEU A 252 -3.42 -12.69 13.88
N ASN A 253 -2.61 -13.72 14.09
CA ASN A 253 -2.16 -14.63 13.04
C ASN A 253 -3.20 -15.72 12.68
N GLY A 254 -4.46 -15.58 13.10
CA GLY A 254 -5.55 -16.47 12.70
C GLY A 254 -6.30 -15.97 11.46
N GLY A 255 -7.21 -16.80 10.96
CA GLY A 255 -8.11 -16.45 9.85
C GLY A 255 -7.40 -16.15 8.54
N THR A 256 -8.06 -15.39 7.67
CA THR A 256 -7.57 -14.98 6.35
C THR A 256 -6.32 -14.10 6.44
N TYR A 257 -6.23 -13.24 7.46
CA TYR A 257 -5.04 -12.42 7.70
C TYR A 257 -3.78 -13.27 7.98
N GLY A 258 -3.91 -14.31 8.81
CA GLY A 258 -2.82 -15.25 9.10
C GLY A 258 -2.34 -16.02 7.87
N GLN A 259 -3.29 -16.46 7.03
CA GLN A 259 -3.01 -17.12 5.76
C GLN A 259 -2.27 -16.18 4.81
N TRP A 260 -2.77 -14.95 4.63
CA TRP A 260 -2.12 -13.93 3.81
C TRP A 260 -0.70 -13.63 4.28
N LEU A 261 -0.47 -13.50 5.59
CA LEU A 261 0.87 -13.27 6.15
C LEU A 261 1.82 -14.44 5.87
N SER A 262 1.30 -15.68 5.89
CA SER A 262 2.07 -16.88 5.58
C SER A 262 2.46 -16.94 4.10
N ILE A 263 1.52 -16.61 3.21
CA ILE A 263 1.77 -16.51 1.77
C ILE A 263 2.82 -15.43 1.48
N GLN A 264 2.70 -14.25 2.08
CA GLN A 264 3.65 -13.16 1.91
C GLN A 264 5.06 -13.54 2.37
N LYS A 265 5.19 -14.26 3.49
CA LYS A 265 6.47 -14.81 3.95
C LYS A 265 7.06 -15.80 2.95
N ALA A 266 6.24 -16.69 2.39
CA ALA A 266 6.69 -17.65 1.38
C ALA A 266 7.16 -16.95 0.10
N ILE A 267 6.44 -15.94 -0.38
CA ILE A 267 6.84 -15.11 -1.54
C ILE A 267 8.18 -14.43 -1.27
N GLN A 268 8.35 -13.82 -0.08
CA GLN A 268 9.60 -13.16 0.29
C GLN A 268 10.77 -14.15 0.38
N ALA A 269 10.55 -15.35 0.94
CA ALA A 269 11.57 -16.40 0.98
C ALA A 269 11.97 -16.84 -0.44
N ALA A 270 11.01 -17.14 -1.30
CA ALA A 270 11.25 -17.51 -2.69
C ALA A 270 12.01 -16.42 -3.47
N ARG A 271 11.69 -15.14 -3.23
CA ARG A 271 12.43 -14.00 -3.81
C ARG A 271 13.87 -13.94 -3.33
N ARG A 272 14.13 -14.12 -2.03
CA ARG A 272 15.50 -14.14 -1.48
C ARG A 272 16.32 -15.27 -2.09
N GLU A 273 15.76 -16.48 -2.13
CA GLU A 273 16.40 -17.65 -2.75
C GLU A 273 16.64 -17.46 -4.25
N ALA A 274 15.77 -16.74 -4.97
CA ALA A 274 15.99 -16.40 -6.38
C ALA A 274 17.12 -15.36 -6.56
N CYS A 275 17.24 -14.40 -5.66
CA CYS A 275 18.33 -13.42 -5.67
C CYS A 275 19.69 -14.04 -5.33
N GLU A 276 19.75 -14.95 -4.34
CA GLU A 276 20.97 -15.69 -4.00
C GLU A 276 21.47 -16.53 -5.19
N VAL A 277 20.55 -17.15 -5.91
CA VAL A 277 20.84 -17.89 -7.13
C VAL A 277 21.43 -17.00 -8.23
N LYS A 278 20.90 -15.78 -8.45
CA LYS A 278 21.48 -14.80 -9.38
C LYS A 278 22.86 -14.31 -8.94
N ALA A 279 23.12 -14.18 -7.64
CA ALA A 279 24.42 -13.76 -7.11
C ALA A 279 25.50 -14.86 -7.27
N TYR A 280 25.10 -16.13 -7.30
CA TYR A 280 25.99 -17.25 -7.62
C TYR A 280 26.30 -17.41 -9.12
N SER A 281 25.49 -16.81 -10.01
CA SER A 281 25.74 -16.76 -11.45
C SER A 281 26.85 -15.77 -11.81
N SER A 282 28.09 -16.09 -11.44
CA SER A 282 29.30 -15.47 -11.98
C SER A 282 29.39 -15.70 -13.50
N PRO A 283 29.96 -14.79 -14.31
CA PRO A 283 30.24 -15.01 -15.73
C PRO A 283 31.15 -16.22 -16.04
N GLN A 284 31.71 -16.86 -15.01
CA GLN A 284 32.55 -18.06 -15.09
C GLN A 284 31.86 -19.33 -14.54
N ALA A 285 30.52 -19.35 -14.49
CA ALA A 285 29.76 -20.54 -14.06
C ALA A 285 30.09 -21.74 -14.96
N THR A 286 30.43 -22.88 -14.36
CA THR A 286 30.73 -24.11 -15.11
C THR A 286 29.44 -24.84 -15.50
N TRP A 287 29.49 -25.72 -16.51
CA TRP A 287 28.34 -26.50 -16.98
C TRP A 287 27.58 -27.26 -15.86
N MET A 288 28.29 -27.66 -14.79
CA MET A 288 27.67 -28.26 -13.60
C MET A 288 26.88 -27.25 -12.74
N ASP A 289 27.31 -26.00 -12.70
CA ASP A 289 26.60 -24.92 -12.01
C ASP A 289 25.33 -24.56 -12.78
N GLU A 290 25.38 -24.55 -14.11
CA GLU A 290 24.21 -24.38 -14.97
C GLU A 290 23.17 -25.50 -14.79
N GLN A 291 23.59 -26.76 -14.65
CA GLN A 291 22.65 -27.86 -14.37
C GLN A 291 22.01 -27.75 -12.98
N LYS A 292 22.74 -27.27 -11.97
CA LYS A 292 22.16 -26.99 -10.64
C LYS A 292 21.19 -25.81 -10.67
N LEU A 293 21.48 -24.77 -11.46
CA LEU A 293 20.59 -23.64 -11.69
C LEU A 293 19.29 -24.08 -12.38
N VAL A 294 19.39 -24.91 -13.42
CA VAL A 294 18.23 -25.49 -14.12
C VAL A 294 17.44 -26.40 -13.19
N HIS A 295 18.10 -27.25 -12.40
CA HIS A 295 17.42 -28.10 -11.43
C HIS A 295 16.71 -27.27 -10.34
N GLY A 296 17.37 -26.24 -9.81
CA GLY A 296 16.78 -25.31 -8.84
C GLY A 296 15.61 -24.52 -9.43
N PHE A 297 15.69 -24.10 -10.68
CA PHE A 297 14.58 -23.48 -11.40
C PHE A 297 13.41 -24.46 -11.59
N LEU A 298 13.68 -25.70 -11.99
CA LEU A 298 12.66 -26.75 -12.14
C LEU A 298 11.97 -27.09 -10.82
N CYS A 299 12.71 -27.16 -9.71
CA CYS A 299 12.14 -27.34 -8.38
C CYS A 299 11.28 -26.13 -7.97
N LYS A 300 11.70 -24.90 -8.29
CA LYS A 300 10.92 -23.68 -8.02
C LYS A 300 9.65 -23.63 -8.86
N THR A 301 9.70 -24.03 -10.13
CA THR A 301 8.49 -24.14 -10.97
C THR A 301 7.57 -25.26 -10.50
N ALA A 302 8.10 -26.36 -9.98
CA ALA A 302 7.29 -27.43 -9.39
C ALA A 302 6.56 -26.96 -8.12
N VAL A 303 7.26 -26.25 -7.22
CA VAL A 303 6.63 -25.69 -6.01
C VAL A 303 5.60 -24.63 -6.35
N LEU A 304 5.86 -23.75 -7.32
CA LEU A 304 4.87 -22.77 -7.78
C LEU A 304 3.68 -23.43 -8.48
N SER A 305 3.91 -24.51 -9.21
CA SER A 305 2.85 -25.33 -9.81
C SER A 305 2.02 -26.02 -8.74
N ASP A 306 2.63 -26.54 -7.67
CA ASP A 306 1.91 -27.18 -6.55
C ASP A 306 1.10 -26.15 -5.77
N VAL A 307 1.65 -24.96 -5.51
CA VAL A 307 0.91 -23.85 -4.90
C VAL A 307 -0.24 -23.41 -5.79
N TYR A 308 -0.04 -23.33 -7.11
CA TYR A 308 -1.10 -23.04 -8.06
C TYR A 308 -2.19 -24.13 -8.04
N CYS A 309 -1.83 -25.41 -8.03
CA CYS A 309 -2.78 -26.52 -7.94
C CYS A 309 -3.59 -26.48 -6.64
N VAL A 310 -2.94 -26.23 -5.49
CA VAL A 310 -3.61 -26.11 -4.19
C VAL A 310 -4.58 -24.91 -4.17
N LEU A 311 -4.18 -23.78 -4.76
CA LEU A 311 -5.04 -22.60 -4.87
C LEU A 311 -6.20 -22.83 -5.85
N HIS A 312 -5.98 -23.56 -6.95
CA HIS A 312 -6.99 -23.90 -7.95
C HIS A 312 -8.02 -24.91 -7.40
N GLU A 313 -7.58 -25.97 -6.72
CA GLU A 313 -8.47 -26.95 -6.06
C GLU A 313 -9.28 -26.30 -4.94
N ALA A 314 -8.68 -25.39 -4.16
CA ALA A 314 -9.41 -24.62 -3.14
C ALA A 314 -10.47 -23.69 -3.76
N TRP A 315 -10.24 -23.20 -4.97
CA TRP A 315 -11.17 -22.37 -5.74
C TRP A 315 -12.31 -23.19 -6.35
N GLU A 316 -12.05 -24.40 -6.86
CA GLU A 316 -13.09 -25.31 -7.38
C GLU A 316 -13.97 -25.93 -6.29
N THR A 317 -13.43 -26.11 -5.07
CA THR A 317 -14.18 -26.70 -3.95
C THR A 317 -14.96 -25.70 -3.11
N ASN A 318 -14.61 -24.40 -3.13
CA ASN A 318 -15.25 -23.36 -2.30
C ASN A 318 -15.62 -22.07 -3.06
N GLY A 319 -15.54 -22.05 -4.39
CA GLY A 319 -16.10 -21.00 -5.23
C GLY A 319 -17.64 -21.06 -5.26
N PRO A 320 -18.33 -19.95 -5.58
CA PRO A 320 -19.79 -19.91 -5.64
C PRO A 320 -20.39 -20.88 -6.66
#